data_AF-C0QIL9-F1
#
_entry.id   AF-C0QIL9-F1
#
_cell.length_a   1.000
_cell.length_b   1.000
_cell.length_c   1.000
_cell.angle_alpha   90.00
_cell.angle_beta   90.00
_cell.angle_gamma   90.00
#
_symmetry.space_group_name_H-M   'P 1'
#
loop_
_entity.id
_entity.type
_entity.pdbx_description
1 polymer ?
#
loop_
_entity_poly.entity_id
_entity_poly.type
_entity_poly.pdbx_seq_one_letter_code
_entity_poly.pdbx_strand_id
1 'polypeptide(L)'
;MSDIQDASYLITCGLKPKLVPNKNPRYRELLERYNLDAEFHGVVEEITAGQGLVILDSSRLLVLGLKDQNSPYAPTIRDVFGNVKPEERMMIGMSILALAAFCYPTPESLDNPQVIYPSCYNIRERMRELVEMASNIQTDEEVPGLRQVWEIIKSNEPIQRKNEKHTRGSLAWAVKFAFSFLESRNFISQTSDDQEGTFATREKFRVHVKNMMLHRSFQVVQEMAGMMTSN
;
A
#
# COMPACT_ATOMS: atom_id res chain seq x y z
N MET A 1 -14.90 27.43 17.91
CA MET A 1 -14.95 25.96 18.09
C MET A 1 -13.81 25.58 19.02
N SER A 2 -13.93 24.50 19.80
CA SER A 2 -12.85 24.06 20.69
C SER A 2 -11.76 23.36 19.87
N ASP A 3 -10.48 23.55 20.18
CA ASP A 3 -9.35 22.91 19.48
C ASP A 3 -9.48 21.39 19.42
N ILE A 4 -10.05 20.77 20.45
CA ILE A 4 -10.32 19.32 20.49
C ILE A 4 -11.30 18.91 19.38
N GLN A 5 -12.34 19.70 19.14
CA GLN A 5 -13.34 19.42 18.10
C GLN A 5 -12.74 19.56 16.69
N ASP A 6 -11.92 20.59 16.50
CA ASP A 6 -11.27 20.85 15.22
C ASP A 6 -10.18 19.82 14.92
N ALA A 7 -9.39 19.43 15.92
CA ALA A 7 -8.42 18.34 15.81
C ALA A 7 -9.10 17.00 15.48
N SER A 8 -10.18 16.67 16.18
CA SER A 8 -10.97 15.46 15.93
C SER A 8 -11.57 15.44 14.51
N TYR A 9 -12.02 16.60 14.02
CA TYR A 9 -12.53 16.73 12.66
C TYR A 9 -11.42 16.53 11.63
N LEU A 10 -10.24 17.11 11.84
CA LEU A 10 -9.08 16.94 10.96
C LEU A 10 -8.67 15.45 10.86
N ILE A 11 -8.60 14.74 11.98
CA ILE A 11 -8.31 13.30 12.02
C ILE A 11 -9.38 12.51 11.27
N THR A 12 -10.66 12.84 11.49
CA THR A 12 -11.79 12.23 10.75
C THR A 12 -11.66 12.44 9.24
N CYS A 13 -11.12 13.59 8.80
CA CYS A 13 -10.83 13.83 7.39
C CYS A 13 -9.72 12.92 6.87
N GLY A 14 -8.62 12.75 7.61
CA GLY A 14 -7.53 11.83 7.25
C GLY A 14 -7.95 10.36 7.17
N LEU A 15 -8.92 9.96 8.00
CA LEU A 15 -9.49 8.61 8.01
C LEU A 15 -10.41 8.31 6.80
N LYS A 16 -10.86 9.34 6.06
CA LYS A 16 -11.75 9.19 4.89
C LYS A 16 -10.93 9.15 3.60
N PRO A 17 -10.73 7.98 2.96
CA PRO A 17 -9.73 7.84 1.89
C PRO A 17 -9.96 8.73 0.66
N LYS A 18 -11.23 9.03 0.35
CA LYS A 18 -11.64 9.81 -0.83
C LYS A 18 -11.89 11.29 -0.52
N LEU A 19 -11.77 11.71 0.74
CA LEU A 19 -11.91 13.12 1.11
C LEU A 19 -10.57 13.84 0.90
N VAL A 20 -10.59 14.96 0.19
CA VAL A 20 -9.39 15.76 -0.12
C VAL A 20 -9.60 17.22 0.26
N PRO A 21 -8.55 17.95 0.71
CA PRO A 21 -8.68 19.35 1.11
C PRO A 21 -9.25 20.26 0.02
N ASN A 22 -8.97 20.00 -1.25
CA ASN A 22 -9.50 20.78 -2.37
C ASN A 22 -11.04 20.78 -2.43
N LYS A 23 -11.69 19.72 -1.94
CA LYS A 23 -13.16 19.58 -1.94
C LYS A 23 -13.80 19.91 -0.59
N ASN A 24 -13.02 20.32 0.41
CA ASN A 24 -13.50 20.63 1.76
C ASN A 24 -12.70 21.80 2.35
N PRO A 25 -13.23 23.04 2.31
CA PRO A 25 -12.54 24.24 2.82
C PRO A 25 -12.12 24.11 4.28
N ARG A 26 -12.99 23.58 5.15
CA ARG A 26 -12.67 23.38 6.57
C ARG A 26 -11.51 22.42 6.76
N TYR A 27 -11.46 21.32 5.99
CA TYR A 27 -10.32 20.41 6.04
C TYR A 27 -9.03 21.13 5.62
N ARG A 28 -9.07 21.94 4.56
CA ARG A 28 -7.90 22.71 4.12
C ARG A 28 -7.42 23.69 5.20
N GLU A 29 -8.33 24.48 5.76
CA GLU A 29 -8.02 25.45 6.83
C GLU A 29 -7.39 24.77 8.05
N LEU A 30 -7.94 23.63 8.47
CA LEU A 30 -7.41 22.88 9.61
C LEU A 30 -6.07 22.22 9.32
N LEU A 31 -5.85 21.75 8.09
CA LEU A 31 -4.56 21.20 7.68
C LEU A 31 -3.48 22.29 7.63
N GLU A 32 -3.83 23.48 7.10
CA GLU A 32 -2.94 24.65 7.13
C GLU A 32 -2.63 25.07 8.56
N ARG A 33 -3.65 25.14 9.43
CA ARG A 33 -3.45 25.43 10.86
C ARG A 33 -2.55 24.39 11.53
N TYR A 34 -2.78 23.10 11.30
CA TYR A 34 -1.93 22.03 11.83
C TYR A 34 -0.45 22.18 11.46
N ASN A 35 -0.15 22.67 10.26
CA ASN A 35 1.23 22.88 9.81
C ASN A 35 1.87 24.18 10.33
N LEU A 36 1.09 25.15 10.83
CA LEU A 36 1.57 26.48 11.22
C LEU A 36 1.48 26.77 12.73
N ASP A 37 0.54 26.15 13.43
CA ASP A 37 0.23 26.36 14.84
C ASP A 37 0.73 25.16 15.67
N ALA A 38 1.81 25.36 16.43
CA ALA A 38 2.45 24.31 17.22
C ALA A 38 1.57 23.78 18.37
N GLU A 39 0.68 24.62 18.93
CA GLU A 39 -0.23 24.19 20.00
C GLU A 39 -1.32 23.28 19.42
N PHE A 40 -1.93 23.71 18.30
CA PHE A 40 -2.91 22.89 17.60
C PHE A 40 -2.29 21.58 17.07
N HIS A 41 -1.06 21.64 16.56
CA HIS A 41 -0.29 20.45 16.18
C HIS A 41 -0.19 19.44 17.34
N GLY A 42 0.21 19.90 18.54
CA GLY A 42 0.32 19.07 19.72
C GLY A 42 -0.99 18.39 20.10
N VAL A 43 -2.10 19.13 20.09
CA VAL A 43 -3.44 18.58 20.35
C VAL A 43 -3.81 17.47 19.35
N VAL A 44 -3.53 17.68 18.07
CA VAL A 44 -3.83 16.69 17.02
C VAL A 44 -2.97 15.43 17.18
N GLU A 45 -1.68 15.58 17.49
CA GLU A 45 -0.77 14.45 17.75
C GLU A 45 -1.20 13.65 18.98
N GLU A 46 -1.57 14.30 20.08
CA GLU A 46 -2.04 13.61 21.30
C GLU A 46 -3.32 12.80 21.04
N ILE A 47 -4.30 13.40 20.34
CA ILE A 47 -5.56 12.72 20.01
C ILE A 47 -5.31 11.56 19.04
N THR A 48 -4.39 11.72 18.09
CA THR A 48 -4.02 10.67 17.12
C THR A 48 -3.29 9.52 17.83
N ALA A 49 -2.33 9.82 18.70
CA ALA A 49 -1.61 8.83 19.49
C ALA A 49 -2.54 8.04 20.43
N GLY A 50 -3.50 8.71 21.09
CA GLY A 50 -4.51 8.06 21.94
C GLY A 50 -5.43 7.10 21.17
N GLN A 51 -5.53 7.24 19.84
CA GLN A 51 -6.27 6.35 18.95
C GLN A 51 -5.41 5.20 18.40
N GLY A 52 -4.14 5.10 18.79
CA GLY A 52 -3.20 4.12 18.24
C GLY A 52 -2.80 4.42 16.80
N LEU A 53 -2.93 5.68 16.37
CA LEU A 53 -2.57 6.17 15.05
C LEU A 53 -1.28 7.00 15.12
N VAL A 54 -0.69 7.30 13.96
CA VAL A 54 0.43 8.23 13.79
C VAL A 54 0.22 9.04 12.52
N ILE A 55 0.66 10.30 12.52
CA ILE A 55 0.65 11.14 11.31
C ILE A 55 1.92 10.84 10.51
N LEU A 56 1.76 10.37 9.28
CA LEU A 56 2.87 10.03 8.38
C LEU A 56 3.25 11.20 7.46
N ASP A 57 2.27 12.01 7.08
CA ASP A 57 2.45 13.20 6.25
C ASP A 57 1.28 14.16 6.44
N SER A 58 1.54 15.47 6.30
CA SER A 58 0.54 16.54 6.37
C SER A 58 0.73 17.60 5.27
N SER A 59 1.61 17.32 4.29
CA SER A 59 2.05 18.33 3.32
C SER A 59 0.93 18.75 2.37
N ARG A 60 0.14 17.78 1.87
CA ARG A 60 -1.01 18.01 0.96
C ARG A 60 -2.32 17.45 1.47
N LEU A 61 -2.26 16.44 2.31
CA LEU A 61 -3.38 15.84 3.03
C LEU A 61 -2.84 15.23 4.32
N LEU A 62 -3.71 15.04 5.30
CA LEU A 62 -3.38 14.25 6.48
C LEU A 62 -3.32 12.77 6.11
N VAL A 63 -2.12 12.19 6.13
CA VAL A 63 -1.88 10.76 5.94
C VAL A 63 -1.66 10.12 7.30
N LEU A 64 -2.49 9.13 7.64
CA LEU A 64 -2.44 8.43 8.92
C LEU A 64 -1.91 7.01 8.73
N GLY A 65 -1.05 6.59 9.66
CA GLY A 65 -0.56 5.23 9.83
C GLY A 65 -1.09 4.61 11.12
N LEU A 66 -0.93 3.31 11.26
CA LEU A 66 -1.18 2.59 12.52
C LEU A 66 0.10 2.55 13.34
N LYS A 67 0.01 2.95 14.59
CA LYS A 67 1.08 2.81 15.59
C LYS A 67 0.88 1.56 16.45
N ASP A 68 -0.38 1.21 16.73
CA ASP A 68 -0.76 0.03 17.50
C ASP A 68 -1.68 -0.89 16.67
N GLN A 69 -1.37 -2.18 16.65
CA GLN A 69 -2.18 -3.20 15.99
C GLN A 69 -3.52 -3.45 16.71
N ASN A 70 -3.63 -3.06 17.99
CA ASN A 70 -4.88 -3.11 18.75
C ASN A 70 -5.74 -1.86 18.58
N SER A 71 -5.31 -0.89 17.76
CA SER A 71 -6.11 0.29 17.44
C SER A 71 -7.48 -0.12 16.89
N PRO A 72 -8.58 0.58 17.24
CA PRO A 72 -9.89 0.33 16.62
C PRO A 72 -9.89 0.64 15.11
N TYR A 73 -8.88 1.34 14.61
CA TYR A 73 -8.67 1.62 13.19
C TYR A 73 -7.81 0.57 12.49
N ALA A 74 -7.27 -0.40 13.24
CA ALA A 74 -6.52 -1.50 12.66
C ALA A 74 -7.48 -2.37 11.82
N PRO A 75 -7.23 -2.52 10.51
CA PRO A 75 -8.10 -3.29 9.66
C PRO A 75 -8.06 -4.76 10.07
N THR A 76 -9.23 -5.38 10.26
CA THR A 76 -9.26 -6.83 10.43
C THR A 76 -9.06 -7.53 9.09
N ILE A 77 -8.59 -8.78 9.12
CA ILE A 77 -8.53 -9.64 7.93
C ILE A 77 -9.89 -9.72 7.25
N ARG A 78 -10.98 -9.75 8.02
CA ARG A 78 -12.34 -9.79 7.49
C ARG A 78 -12.73 -8.49 6.78
N ASP A 79 -12.35 -7.34 7.32
CA ASP A 79 -12.66 -6.03 6.72
C ASP A 79 -11.92 -5.80 5.40
N VAL A 80 -10.70 -6.34 5.31
CA VAL A 80 -9.84 -6.16 4.13
C VAL A 80 -10.09 -7.21 3.07
N PHE A 81 -10.21 -8.47 3.49
CA PHE A 81 -10.17 -9.62 2.60
C PHE A 81 -11.46 -10.45 2.61
N GLY A 82 -12.44 -10.15 3.47
CA GLY A 82 -13.68 -10.92 3.55
C GLY A 82 -13.43 -12.42 3.71
N ASN A 83 -13.96 -13.22 2.78
CA ASN A 83 -13.84 -14.68 2.76
C ASN A 83 -12.64 -15.20 1.94
N VAL A 84 -11.56 -14.42 1.81
CA VAL A 84 -10.34 -14.84 1.12
C VAL A 84 -9.52 -15.81 1.98
N LYS A 85 -9.08 -16.91 1.37
CA LYS A 85 -8.33 -17.99 2.03
C LYS A 85 -6.92 -17.53 2.43
N PRO A 86 -6.26 -18.20 3.41
CA PRO A 86 -4.91 -17.82 3.83
C PRO A 86 -3.89 -17.67 2.69
N GLU A 87 -3.80 -18.65 1.79
CA GLU A 87 -2.89 -18.64 0.64
C GLU A 87 -3.21 -17.49 -0.34
N GLU A 88 -4.49 -17.25 -0.58
CA GLU A 88 -4.96 -16.13 -1.41
C GLU A 88 -4.53 -14.78 -0.79
N ARG A 89 -4.60 -14.63 0.53
CA ARG A 89 -4.15 -13.42 1.23
C ARG A 89 -2.64 -13.21 1.12
N MET A 90 -1.86 -14.29 1.20
CA MET A 90 -0.42 -14.25 1.01
C MET A 90 -0.05 -13.74 -0.39
N MET A 91 -0.70 -14.27 -1.43
CA MET A 91 -0.51 -13.79 -2.80
C MET A 91 -0.90 -12.32 -2.95
N ILE A 92 -2.02 -11.88 -2.37
CA ILE A 92 -2.43 -10.47 -2.44
C ILE A 92 -1.43 -9.55 -1.73
N GLY A 93 -0.97 -9.93 -0.53
CA GLY A 93 0.05 -9.19 0.21
C GLY A 93 1.34 -9.06 -0.59
N MET A 94 1.77 -10.16 -1.21
CA MET A 94 2.95 -10.17 -2.08
C MET A 94 2.76 -9.32 -3.34
N SER A 95 1.57 -9.30 -3.94
CA SER A 95 1.25 -8.39 -5.05
C SER A 95 1.39 -6.91 -4.66
N ILE A 96 1.00 -6.54 -3.43
CA ILE A 96 1.16 -5.16 -2.94
C ILE A 96 2.64 -4.83 -2.74
N LEU A 97 3.43 -5.76 -2.17
CA LEU A 97 4.88 -5.59 -2.01
C LEU A 97 5.59 -5.47 -3.36
N ALA A 98 5.25 -6.34 -4.32
CA ALA A 98 5.81 -6.32 -5.66
C ALA A 98 5.45 -5.00 -6.40
N LEU A 99 4.20 -4.53 -6.27
CA LEU A 99 3.80 -3.23 -6.80
C LEU A 99 4.58 -2.08 -6.17
N ALA A 100 4.74 -2.07 -4.85
CA ALA A 100 5.51 -1.05 -4.15
C ALA A 100 6.99 -1.05 -4.56
N ALA A 101 7.62 -2.23 -4.69
CA ALA A 101 8.99 -2.36 -5.16
C ALA A 101 9.15 -2.02 -6.66
N PHE A 102 8.14 -2.30 -7.49
CA PHE A 102 8.12 -1.90 -8.91
C PHE A 102 8.05 -0.38 -9.05
N CYS A 103 7.17 0.27 -8.28
CA CYS A 103 7.05 1.72 -8.29
C CYS A 103 8.26 2.40 -7.65
N TYR A 104 8.81 1.83 -6.58
CA TYR A 104 9.84 2.46 -5.78
C TYR A 104 11.03 1.51 -5.57
N PRO A 105 11.82 1.23 -6.63
CA PRO A 105 12.86 0.22 -6.58
C PRO A 105 14.04 0.60 -5.67
N THR A 106 14.24 1.90 -5.40
CA THR A 106 15.32 2.40 -4.53
C THR A 106 14.78 3.38 -3.49
N PRO A 107 15.48 3.60 -2.36
CA PRO A 107 15.10 4.63 -1.39
C PRO A 107 14.93 6.02 -2.03
N GLU A 108 15.81 6.40 -2.95
CA GLU A 108 15.80 7.72 -3.62
C GLU A 108 14.55 7.92 -4.47
N SER A 109 14.00 6.84 -5.04
CA SER A 109 12.77 6.90 -5.84
C SER A 109 11.55 7.34 -5.01
N LEU A 110 11.58 7.19 -3.67
CA LEU A 110 10.51 7.63 -2.78
C LEU A 110 10.54 9.14 -2.50
N ASP A 111 11.68 9.78 -2.75
CA ASP A 111 11.81 11.23 -2.65
C ASP A 111 11.38 11.93 -3.94
N ASN A 112 11.32 11.19 -5.05
CA ASN A 112 10.79 11.69 -6.30
C ASN A 112 9.25 11.71 -6.29
N PRO A 113 8.61 12.88 -6.44
CA PRO A 113 7.16 12.97 -6.41
C PRO A 113 6.45 12.57 -7.72
N GLN A 114 7.19 12.04 -8.70
CA GLN A 114 6.63 11.62 -9.99
C GLN A 114 5.55 10.53 -9.85
N VAL A 115 4.51 10.68 -10.67
CA VAL A 115 3.44 9.70 -10.79
C VAL A 115 3.92 8.54 -11.65
N ILE A 116 3.72 7.33 -11.17
CA ILE A 116 4.09 6.09 -11.85
C ILE A 116 2.82 5.41 -12.33
N TYR A 117 2.91 4.70 -13.46
CA TYR A 117 1.79 4.08 -14.15
C TYR A 117 1.91 2.54 -14.21
N PRO A 118 1.87 1.82 -13.07
CA PRO A 118 1.89 0.37 -13.07
C PRO A 118 0.63 -0.22 -13.71
N SER A 119 0.80 -1.31 -14.46
CA SER A 119 -0.29 -2.14 -14.98
C SER A 119 -0.39 -3.47 -14.24
N CYS A 120 -1.57 -4.08 -14.23
CA CYS A 120 -1.76 -5.42 -13.66
C CYS A 120 -0.85 -6.46 -14.34
N TYR A 121 -0.66 -6.34 -15.67
CA TYR A 121 0.26 -7.17 -16.42
C TYR A 121 1.70 -7.04 -15.91
N ASN A 122 2.24 -5.81 -15.83
CA ASN A 122 3.63 -5.57 -15.42
C ASN A 122 3.94 -6.17 -14.05
N ILE A 123 3.01 -6.01 -13.09
CA ILE A 123 3.20 -6.54 -11.74
C ILE A 123 3.14 -8.06 -11.71
N ARG A 124 2.28 -8.68 -12.52
CA ARG A 124 2.23 -10.14 -12.62
C ARG A 124 3.53 -10.68 -13.19
N GLU A 125 4.04 -10.11 -14.28
CA GLU A 125 5.31 -10.55 -14.88
C GLU A 125 6.46 -10.34 -13.89
N ARG A 126 6.48 -9.21 -13.19
CA ARG A 126 7.46 -8.94 -12.15
C ARG A 126 7.42 -9.97 -11.01
N MET A 127 6.24 -10.44 -10.63
CA MET A 127 6.10 -11.50 -9.65
C MET A 127 6.63 -12.85 -10.15
N ARG A 128 6.47 -13.17 -11.45
CA ARG A 128 7.06 -14.39 -12.03
C ARG A 128 8.59 -14.33 -11.94
N GLU A 129 9.17 -13.21 -12.35
CA GLU A 129 10.63 -12.98 -12.27
C GLU A 129 11.15 -13.11 -10.83
N LEU A 130 10.45 -12.51 -9.85
CA LEU A 130 10.80 -12.62 -8.43
C LEU A 130 10.78 -14.06 -7.92
N VAL A 131 9.79 -14.86 -8.33
CA VAL A 131 9.67 -16.27 -7.91
C VAL A 131 10.75 -17.14 -8.54
N GLU A 132 11.10 -16.89 -9.81
CA GLU A 132 12.22 -17.56 -10.46
C GLU A 132 13.55 -17.23 -9.77
N MET A 133 13.78 -15.96 -9.46
CA MET A 133 14.96 -15.51 -8.73
C MET A 133 15.00 -16.10 -7.30
N ALA A 134 13.89 -16.09 -6.57
CA ALA A 134 13.78 -16.70 -5.24
C ALA A 134 14.09 -18.21 -5.26
N SER A 135 13.76 -18.91 -6.35
CA SER A 135 14.09 -20.34 -6.50
C SER A 135 15.59 -20.59 -6.64
N ASN A 136 16.36 -19.59 -7.06
CA ASN A 136 17.79 -19.68 -7.36
C ASN A 136 18.69 -19.15 -6.25
N ILE A 137 18.14 -18.43 -5.27
CA ILE A 137 18.88 -17.86 -4.14
C ILE A 137 18.58 -18.68 -2.90
N GLN A 138 19.62 -19.16 -2.20
CA GLN A 138 19.47 -19.60 -0.81
C GLN A 138 19.19 -18.36 0.03
N THR A 139 17.91 -18.05 0.21
CA THR A 139 17.50 -17.06 1.19
C THR A 139 17.73 -17.67 2.57
N ASP A 140 18.70 -17.13 3.32
CA ASP A 140 18.65 -17.28 4.78
C ASP A 140 17.27 -16.79 5.21
N GLU A 141 16.53 -17.61 5.97
CA GLU A 141 15.13 -17.34 6.35
C GLU A 141 15.05 -16.17 7.36
N GLU A 142 15.43 -14.97 6.95
CA GLU A 142 15.32 -13.74 7.73
C GLU A 142 13.87 -13.23 7.78
N VAL A 143 13.01 -13.68 6.86
CA VAL A 143 11.59 -13.30 6.81
C VAL A 143 10.72 -14.55 6.93
N PRO A 144 10.07 -14.77 8.10
CA PRO A 144 9.19 -15.91 8.30
C PRO A 144 8.09 -16.02 7.24
N GLY A 145 7.92 -17.21 6.69
CA GLY A 145 6.86 -17.50 5.71
C GLY A 145 7.13 -17.02 4.28
N LEU A 146 8.21 -16.27 4.01
CA LEU A 146 8.50 -15.76 2.67
C LEU A 146 8.68 -16.89 1.64
N ARG A 147 9.40 -17.96 2.02
CA ARG A 147 9.54 -19.17 1.20
C ARG A 147 8.21 -19.82 0.88
N GLN A 148 7.32 -19.93 1.87
CA GLN A 148 5.99 -20.47 1.68
C GLN A 148 5.18 -19.66 0.65
N VAL A 149 5.28 -18.33 0.70
CA VAL A 149 4.61 -17.45 -0.27
C VAL A 149 5.12 -17.70 -1.69
N TRP A 150 6.43 -17.89 -1.88
CA TRP A 150 7.00 -18.21 -3.20
C TRP A 150 6.47 -19.53 -3.77
N GLU A 151 6.42 -20.58 -2.95
CA GLU A 151 5.88 -21.88 -3.37
C GLU A 151 4.39 -21.82 -3.71
N ILE A 152 3.61 -21.04 -2.95
CA ILE A 152 2.19 -20.79 -3.25
C ILE A 152 2.04 -20.09 -4.60
N ILE A 153 2.81 -19.02 -4.84
CA ILE A 153 2.72 -18.29 -6.11
C ILE A 153 3.10 -19.21 -7.28
N LYS A 154 4.21 -19.95 -7.16
CA LYS A 154 4.68 -20.89 -8.18
C LYS A 154 3.65 -21.97 -8.49
N SER A 155 3.01 -22.53 -7.47
CA SER A 155 1.98 -23.56 -7.63
C SER A 155 0.71 -23.03 -8.31
N ASN A 156 0.41 -21.74 -8.14
CA ASN A 156 -0.82 -21.11 -8.61
C ASN A 156 -0.65 -20.32 -9.92
N GLU A 157 0.59 -20.14 -10.39
CA GLU A 157 0.95 -19.43 -11.61
C GLU A 157 0.40 -20.08 -12.90
N PRO A 158 0.36 -21.44 -13.03
CA PRO A 158 -0.23 -22.09 -14.20
C PRO A 158 -1.76 -21.99 -14.30
N ILE A 159 -2.45 -21.52 -13.24
CA ILE A 159 -3.91 -21.46 -13.21
C ILE A 159 -4.39 -20.43 -14.24
N GLN A 160 -4.94 -20.94 -15.35
CA GLN A 160 -5.42 -20.11 -16.44
C GLN A 160 -6.76 -19.43 -16.11
N ARG A 161 -7.01 -18.34 -16.82
CA ARG A 161 -8.28 -17.61 -16.80
C ARG A 161 -9.41 -18.52 -17.31
N LYS A 162 -10.52 -18.59 -16.57
CA LYS A 162 -11.77 -19.18 -17.06
C LYS A 162 -12.69 -18.05 -17.52
N ASN A 163 -13.00 -18.00 -18.82
CA ASN A 163 -13.81 -16.94 -19.45
C ASN A 163 -13.14 -15.55 -19.34
N GLU A 164 -13.94 -14.48 -19.35
CA GLU A 164 -13.49 -13.10 -19.17
C GLU A 164 -13.09 -12.75 -17.73
N LYS A 165 -12.99 -13.69 -16.78
CA LYS A 165 -12.61 -13.38 -15.40
C LYS A 165 -11.43 -14.23 -14.94
N HIS A 166 -10.51 -13.64 -14.20
CA HIS A 166 -9.41 -14.40 -13.61
C HIS A 166 -9.96 -15.43 -12.63
N THR A 167 -9.46 -16.66 -12.74
CA THR A 167 -9.84 -17.75 -11.86
C THR A 167 -9.40 -17.40 -10.45
N ARG A 168 -10.31 -17.48 -9.48
CA ARG A 168 -9.98 -17.22 -8.07
C ARG A 168 -8.85 -18.15 -7.61
N GLY A 169 -7.89 -17.59 -6.87
CA GLY A 169 -6.68 -18.30 -6.46
C GLY A 169 -5.57 -18.33 -7.51
N SER A 170 -5.79 -17.84 -8.74
CA SER A 170 -4.69 -17.59 -9.68
C SER A 170 -3.88 -16.35 -9.29
N LEU A 171 -2.62 -16.29 -9.73
CA LEU A 171 -1.77 -15.11 -9.57
C LEU A 171 -2.40 -13.86 -10.19
N ALA A 172 -2.99 -13.97 -11.38
CA ALA A 172 -3.65 -12.86 -12.06
C ALA A 172 -4.86 -12.32 -11.26
N TRP A 173 -5.62 -13.21 -10.62
CA TRP A 173 -6.70 -12.79 -9.71
C TRP A 173 -6.15 -12.04 -8.49
N ALA A 174 -5.07 -12.52 -7.88
CA ALA A 174 -4.48 -11.89 -6.70
C ALA A 174 -3.93 -10.49 -7.02
N VAL A 175 -3.25 -10.32 -8.15
CA VAL A 175 -2.77 -9.01 -8.63
C VAL A 175 -3.96 -8.08 -8.88
N LYS A 176 -4.97 -8.51 -9.63
CA LYS A 176 -6.15 -7.66 -9.90
C LYS A 176 -6.87 -7.26 -8.60
N PHE A 177 -6.99 -8.19 -7.64
CA PHE A 177 -7.57 -7.90 -6.33
C PHE A 177 -6.75 -6.85 -5.57
N ALA A 178 -5.42 -6.95 -5.57
CA ALA A 178 -4.54 -5.97 -4.94
C ALA A 178 -4.75 -4.55 -5.51
N PHE A 179 -4.82 -4.42 -6.84
CA PHE A 179 -5.10 -3.15 -7.50
C PHE A 179 -6.48 -2.60 -7.12
N SER A 180 -7.53 -3.41 -7.19
CA SER A 180 -8.88 -2.97 -6.78
C SER A 180 -8.94 -2.58 -5.29
N PHE A 181 -8.22 -3.29 -4.43
CA PHE A 181 -8.10 -2.96 -3.02
C PHE A 181 -7.44 -1.60 -2.81
N LEU A 182 -6.32 -1.33 -3.47
CA LEU A 182 -5.59 -0.06 -3.38
C LEU A 182 -6.38 1.11 -3.97
N GLU A 183 -7.05 0.89 -5.10
CA GLU A 183 -7.91 1.89 -5.74
C GLU A 183 -9.10 2.28 -4.84
N SER A 184 -9.76 1.29 -4.22
CA SER A 184 -10.87 1.54 -3.30
C SER A 184 -10.50 2.48 -2.14
N ARG A 185 -9.21 2.46 -1.74
CA ARG A 185 -8.61 3.26 -0.67
C ARG A 185 -7.83 4.48 -1.18
N ASN A 186 -7.98 4.82 -2.46
CA ASN A 186 -7.41 6.01 -3.07
C ASN A 186 -5.86 6.05 -2.99
N PHE A 187 -5.21 4.88 -3.04
CA PHE A 187 -3.75 4.77 -3.20
C PHE A 187 -3.32 4.86 -4.65
N ILE A 188 -4.16 4.37 -5.55
CA ILE A 188 -3.99 4.43 -7.00
C ILE A 188 -5.32 4.82 -7.65
N SER A 189 -5.31 5.15 -8.94
CA SER A 189 -6.54 5.30 -9.73
C SER A 189 -6.35 4.85 -11.16
N GLN A 190 -7.31 4.10 -11.69
CA GLN A 190 -7.25 3.59 -13.05
C GLN A 190 -7.22 4.74 -14.07
N THR A 191 -6.36 4.61 -15.08
CA THR A 191 -6.19 5.58 -16.18
C THR A 191 -6.52 4.98 -17.55
N SER A 192 -6.32 3.68 -17.73
CA SER A 192 -6.76 2.95 -18.93
C SER A 192 -7.04 1.48 -18.64
N ASP A 193 -7.72 0.80 -19.56
CA ASP A 193 -7.97 -0.65 -19.52
C ASP A 193 -6.84 -1.48 -20.17
N ASP A 194 -5.81 -0.82 -20.70
CA ASP A 194 -4.67 -1.48 -21.34
C ASP A 194 -3.91 -2.35 -20.34
N GLN A 195 -3.32 -3.44 -20.84
CA GLN A 195 -2.48 -4.34 -20.06
C GLN A 195 -3.16 -4.86 -18.77
N GLU A 196 -4.43 -5.25 -18.90
CA GLU A 196 -5.28 -5.72 -17.79
C GLU A 196 -5.63 -4.62 -16.77
N GLY A 197 -5.37 -3.36 -17.12
CA GLY A 197 -5.64 -2.14 -16.36
C GLY A 197 -4.35 -1.44 -15.95
N THR A 198 -4.23 -0.16 -16.33
CA THR A 198 -3.12 0.73 -15.97
C THR A 198 -3.60 1.79 -14.98
N PHE A 199 -2.79 2.10 -13.97
CA PHE A 199 -3.19 2.93 -12.83
C PHE A 199 -2.13 3.98 -12.51
N ALA A 200 -2.55 5.20 -12.17
CA ALA A 200 -1.65 6.24 -11.65
C ALA A 200 -1.49 6.10 -10.13
N THR A 201 -0.24 6.11 -9.63
CA THR A 201 0.05 6.16 -8.19
C THR A 201 -0.31 7.52 -7.58
N ARG A 202 -0.78 7.52 -6.32
CA ARG A 202 -1.03 8.75 -5.55
C ARG A 202 0.04 8.95 -4.49
N GLU A 203 0.23 10.19 -4.06
CA GLU A 203 1.21 10.54 -3.01
C GLU A 203 1.03 9.73 -1.73
N LYS A 204 -0.22 9.50 -1.31
CA LYS A 204 -0.53 8.64 -0.15
C LYS A 204 0.09 7.24 -0.29
N PHE A 205 0.14 6.68 -1.50
CA PHE A 205 0.79 5.38 -1.71
C PHE A 205 2.28 5.47 -1.43
N ARG A 206 2.98 6.46 -1.98
CA ARG A 206 4.40 6.72 -1.72
C ARG A 206 4.70 6.86 -0.22
N VAL A 207 3.91 7.66 0.50
CA VAL A 207 4.07 7.87 1.96
C VAL A 207 3.92 6.56 2.73
N HIS A 208 2.93 5.73 2.39
CA HIS A 208 2.79 4.42 3.04
C HIS A 208 3.91 3.46 2.64
N VAL A 209 4.45 3.52 1.41
CA VAL A 209 5.63 2.72 1.03
C VAL A 209 6.87 3.15 1.82
N LYS A 210 7.08 4.46 2.04
CA LYS A 210 8.15 4.96 2.95
C LYS A 210 8.02 4.33 4.35
N ASN A 211 6.81 4.24 4.88
CA ASN A 211 6.59 3.56 6.16
C ASN A 211 6.82 2.04 6.05
N MET A 212 6.49 1.41 4.93
CA MET A 212 6.73 -0.03 4.70
C MET A 212 8.22 -0.40 4.66
N MET A 213 9.11 0.51 4.23
CA MET A 213 10.56 0.27 4.22
C MET A 213 11.14 -0.05 5.60
N LEU A 214 10.46 0.32 6.68
CA LEU A 214 10.85 -0.05 8.03
C LEU A 214 10.70 -1.55 8.30
N HIS A 215 10.01 -2.29 7.42
CA HIS A 215 9.80 -3.74 7.56
C HIS A 215 10.74 -4.54 6.66
N ARG A 216 11.39 -5.57 7.25
CA ARG A 216 12.33 -6.47 6.53
C ARG A 216 11.71 -7.16 5.32
N SER A 217 10.42 -7.51 5.39
CA SER A 217 9.70 -8.14 4.26
C SER A 217 9.70 -7.28 3.01
N PHE A 218 9.62 -5.96 3.14
CA PHE A 218 9.69 -5.06 1.99
C PHE A 218 11.12 -4.95 1.46
N GLN A 219 12.11 -4.81 2.36
CA GLN A 219 13.52 -4.69 2.00
C GLN A 219 14.01 -5.88 1.17
N VAL A 220 13.67 -7.12 1.56
CA VAL A 220 14.05 -8.32 0.79
C VAL A 220 13.47 -8.29 -0.63
N VAL A 221 12.19 -7.92 -0.77
CA VAL A 221 11.55 -7.82 -2.09
C VAL A 221 12.16 -6.70 -2.93
N GLN A 222 12.53 -5.58 -2.30
CA GLN A 222 13.18 -4.44 -2.96
C GLN A 222 14.62 -4.77 -3.39
N GLU A 223 15.40 -5.44 -2.55
CA GLU A 223 16.76 -5.92 -2.86
C GLU A 223 16.74 -6.85 -4.08
N MET A 224 15.84 -7.83 -4.08
CA MET A 224 15.63 -8.71 -5.24
C MET A 224 15.18 -7.92 -6.48
N ALA A 225 14.32 -6.91 -6.30
CA ALA A 225 13.91 -6.05 -7.40
C ALA A 225 15.08 -5.25 -8.01
N GLY A 226 15.96 -4.71 -7.18
CA GLY A 226 17.13 -3.93 -7.62
C GLY A 226 18.18 -4.77 -8.34
N MET A 227 18.34 -6.05 -7.98
CA MET A 227 19.21 -6.98 -8.69
C MET A 227 18.78 -7.18 -10.15
N MET A 228 17.47 -7.18 -10.42
CA MET A 228 16.95 -7.35 -11.78
C MET A 228 17.12 -6.11 -12.67
N THR A 229 17.22 -4.90 -12.10
CA THR A 229 17.39 -3.66 -12.87
C THR A 229 18.86 -3.32 -13.16
N SER A 230 19.80 -4.09 -12.61
CA SER A 230 21.25 -3.84 -12.70
C SER A 230 21.96 -4.72 -13.75
N ASN A 231 21.21 -5.57 -14.46
CA ASN A 231 21.65 -6.38 -15.61
C ASN A 231 21.08 -5.82 -16.92
#